data_AF-R7TU92-F1
#
_entry.id   AF-R7TU92-F1
#
_cell.length_a   1.000
_cell.length_b   1.000
_cell.length_c   1.000
_cell.angle_alpha   90.00
_cell.angle_beta   90.00
_cell.angle_gamma   90.00
#
_symmetry.space_group_name_H-M   'P 1'
#
loop_
_entity.id
_entity.type
_entity.pdbx_description
1 polymer ?
#
loop_
_entity_poly.entity_id
_entity_poly.type
_entity_poly.pdbx_seq_one_letter_code
_entity_poly.pdbx_strand_id
1 'polypeptide(L)' 'PEFTIDDVTNVLKDLDVNKASPPSDISPFLLKNCRSALVSQLTFIFNRSVSSRTVTLQWKKANVVPIHKKGKRACRR' A
#
# COMPACT_ATOMS: atom_id res chain seq x y z
N PRO A 1 6.15 18.69 6.53
CA PRO A 1 5.90 18.11 5.18
C PRO A 1 4.39 17.98 4.95
N GLU A 2 3.89 18.65 3.92
CA GLU A 2 2.50 18.56 3.49
C GLU A 2 2.47 17.88 2.12
N PHE A 3 1.63 16.87 1.98
CA PHE A 3 1.37 16.19 0.72
C PHE A 3 0.33 16.97 -0.06
N THR A 4 0.60 17.25 -1.33
CA THR A 4 -0.39 17.83 -2.23
C THR A 4 -1.23 16.73 -2.88
N ILE A 5 -2.40 17.12 -3.39
CA ILE A 5 -3.29 16.24 -4.16
C ILE A 5 -2.57 15.67 -5.39
N ASP A 6 -1.71 16.46 -6.04
CA ASP A 6 -0.99 16.03 -7.23
C ASP A 6 0.06 14.96 -6.90
N ASP A 7 0.79 15.12 -5.79
CA ASP A 7 1.75 14.12 -5.31
C ASP A 7 1.08 12.75 -5.10
N VAL A 8 -0.04 12.75 -4.37
CA VAL A 8 -0.80 11.51 -4.08
C VAL A 8 -1.39 10.94 -5.37
N THR A 9 -1.84 11.77 -6.29
CA THR A 9 -2.38 11.34 -7.59
C THR A 9 -1.30 10.68 -8.45
N ASN A 10 -0.09 11.23 -8.49
CA ASN A 10 1.01 10.69 -9.27
C ASN A 10 1.47 9.33 -8.73
N VAL A 11 1.52 9.18 -7.39
CA VAL A 11 1.79 7.88 -6.76
C VAL A 11 0.70 6.85 -7.10
N LEU A 12 -0.58 7.25 -7.10
CA LEU A 12 -1.69 6.36 -7.46
C LEU A 12 -1.71 6.00 -8.96
N LYS A 13 -1.14 6.84 -9.84
CA LYS A 13 -0.98 6.52 -11.27
C LYS A 13 0.10 5.46 -11.49
N ASP A 14 1.22 5.58 -10.79
CA ASP A 14 2.38 4.69 -10.90
C ASP A 14 2.24 3.38 -10.13
N LEU A 15 1.13 3.18 -9.41
CA LEU A 15 0.82 1.91 -8.77
C LEU A 15 0.75 0.78 -9.81
N ASP A 16 1.59 -0.24 -9.56
CA ASP A 16 1.63 -1.48 -10.32
C ASP A 16 0.49 -2.39 -9.88
N VAL A 17 -0.48 -2.57 -10.77
CA VAL A 17 -1.65 -3.43 -10.55
C VAL A 17 -1.32 -4.91 -10.53
N ASN A 18 -0.15 -5.30 -11.06
CA ASN A 18 0.31 -6.69 -11.07
C ASN A 18 1.14 -7.04 -9.85
N LYS A 19 1.49 -6.06 -9.00
CA LYS A 19 2.11 -6.37 -7.71
C LYS A 19 1.11 -7.11 -6.86
N ALA A 20 1.56 -8.23 -6.30
CA ALA A 20 0.81 -8.93 -5.27
C ALA A 20 0.55 -7.94 -4.13
N SER A 21 -0.70 -7.51 -3.99
CA SER A 21 -1.13 -7.00 -2.70
C SER A 21 -0.98 -8.16 -1.73
N PRO A 22 -0.51 -7.91 -0.50
CA PRO A 22 -0.75 -8.83 0.60
C PRO A 22 -2.26 -9.15 0.67
N PRO A 23 -2.72 -10.06 1.53
CA PRO A 23 -4.12 -10.15 1.95
C PRO A 23 -4.57 -8.88 2.73
N SER A 24 -4.23 -7.70 2.23
CA SER A 24 -4.84 -6.42 2.53
C SER A 24 -6.12 -6.32 1.70
N ASP A 25 -7.23 -5.96 2.33
CA ASP A 25 -8.57 -5.83 1.73
C ASP A 25 -8.66 -4.87 0.53
N ILE A 26 -7.62 -4.09 0.24
CA ILE A 26 -7.62 -3.08 -0.80
C ILE A 26 -6.67 -3.49 -1.93
N SER A 27 -7.26 -3.82 -3.08
CA SER A 27 -6.51 -4.16 -4.30
C SER A 27 -5.85 -2.91 -4.92
N PRO A 28 -4.61 -2.98 -5.45
CA PRO A 28 -3.97 -1.87 -6.14
C PRO A 28 -4.76 -1.44 -7.37
N PHE A 29 -5.49 -2.37 -7.98
CA PHE A 29 -6.44 -2.09 -9.06
C PHE A 29 -7.54 -1.13 -8.62
N LEU A 30 -8.12 -1.36 -7.43
CA LEU A 30 -9.17 -0.49 -6.90
C LEU A 30 -8.62 0.90 -6.60
N LEU A 31 -7.43 1.00 -6.02
CA LEU A 31 -6.76 2.28 -5.76
C LEU A 31 -6.51 3.07 -7.05
N LYS A 32 -6.09 2.39 -8.12
CA LYS A 32 -5.80 3.02 -9.42
C LYS A 32 -7.07 3.52 -10.13
N ASN A 33 -8.15 2.73 -10.09
CA ASN A 33 -9.42 3.09 -10.72
C ASN A 33 -10.20 4.14 -9.90
N CYS A 34 -10.24 4.01 -8.58
CA CYS A 34 -10.97 4.91 -7.68
C CYS A 34 -10.15 6.13 -7.24
N ARG A 35 -9.01 6.41 -7.88
CA ARG A 35 -8.09 7.48 -7.48
C ARG A 35 -8.77 8.84 -7.35
N SER A 36 -9.68 9.20 -8.25
CA SER A 36 -10.34 10.52 -8.23
C SER A 36 -11.11 10.77 -6.93
N ALA A 37 -11.77 9.75 -6.39
CA ALA A 37 -12.49 9.83 -5.13
C ALA A 37 -11.55 9.70 -3.92
N LEU A 38 -10.53 8.83 -4.02
CA LEU A 38 -9.65 8.48 -2.91
C LEU A 38 -8.54 9.50 -2.66
N VAL A 39 -8.06 10.22 -3.67
CA VAL A 39 -6.94 11.17 -3.54
C VAL A 39 -7.19 12.18 -2.44
N SER A 40 -8.38 12.80 -2.42
CA SER A 40 -8.73 13.81 -1.42
C SER A 40 -8.68 13.25 0.00
N GLN A 41 -9.28 12.08 0.20
CA GLN A 41 -9.33 11.41 1.50
C GLN A 41 -7.93 10.94 1.96
N LEU A 42 -7.15 10.35 1.05
CA LEU A 42 -5.79 9.87 1.33
C LEU A 42 -4.86 11.04 1.67
N THR A 43 -4.92 12.13 0.93
CA THR A 43 -4.12 13.34 1.19
C THR A 43 -4.41 13.89 2.59
N PHE A 44 -5.68 13.98 2.97
CA PHE A 44 -6.08 14.40 4.31
C PHE A 44 -5.54 13.46 5.40
N ILE A 45 -5.68 12.14 5.22
CA ILE A 45 -5.19 11.14 6.17
C ILE A 45 -3.67 11.21 6.32
N PHE A 46 -2.92 11.33 5.21
CA PHE A 46 -1.47 11.41 5.25
C PHE A 46 -0.98 12.69 5.94
N ASN A 47 -1.56 13.84 5.62
CA ASN A 47 -1.21 15.11 6.27
C ASN A 47 -1.52 15.06 7.77
N ARG A 48 -2.67 14.48 8.14
CA ARG A 48 -3.03 14.28 9.55
C ARG A 48 -2.10 13.29 10.26
N SER A 49 -1.71 12.22 9.59
CA SER A 49 -0.80 11.20 10.15
C SER A 49 0.61 11.77 10.39
N VAL A 50 1.13 12.57 9.45
CA VAL A 50 2.41 13.27 9.61
C VAL A 50 2.35 14.30 10.73
N SER A 51 1.29 15.11 10.79
CA SER A 51 1.11 16.12 11.84
C SER A 51 0.99 15.50 13.24
N SER A 52 0.20 14.42 13.37
CA SER A 52 0.05 13.68 14.63
C SER A 52 1.19 12.72 14.95
N ARG A 53 2.17 12.57 14.05
CA ARG A 53 3.27 11.58 14.11
C ARG A 53 2.78 10.15 14.39
N THR A 54 1.54 9.85 14.01
CA THR A 54 0.85 8.61 14.35
C THR A 54 0.33 7.98 13.08
N VAL A 55 0.82 6.77 12.78
CA VAL A 55 0.31 5.90 11.71
C VAL A 55 -0.52 4.78 12.33
N THR A 56 -1.54 4.31 11.62
CA THR A 56 -2.41 3.24 12.12
C THR A 56 -1.60 1.97 12.37
N LEU A 57 -2.00 1.18 13.38
CA LEU A 57 -1.31 -0.07 13.71
C LEU A 57 -1.30 -1.05 12.52
N GLN A 58 -2.34 -1.02 11.69
CA GLN A 58 -2.44 -1.86 10.49
C GLN A 58 -1.34 -1.53 9.48
N TRP A 59 -0.96 -0.26 9.33
CA TRP A 59 0.15 0.13 8.45
C TRP A 59 1.52 -0.24 9.02
N LYS A 60 1.63 -0.44 10.34
CA LYS A 60 2.86 -0.91 10.99
C LYS A 60 3.03 -2.44 10.91
N LYS A 61 1.93 -3.19 10.75
CA LYS A 61 1.95 -4.65 10.71
C LYS A 61 2.28 -5.12 9.29
N ALA A 62 3.48 -5.68 9.11
CA ALA A 62 3.81 -6.37 7.86
C ALA A 62 3.10 -7.74 7.84
N ASN A 63 2.28 -7.97 6.81
CA ASN A 63 1.70 -9.29 6.59
C ASN A 63 2.69 -10.20 5.86
N VAL A 64 3.46 -10.97 6.62
CA VAL A 64 4.46 -11.91 6.09
C VAL A 64 3.78 -13.19 5.63
N VAL A 65 3.58 -13.33 4.31
CA VAL A 65 3.13 -14.60 3.72
C VAL A 65 4.36 -15.39 3.30
N PRO A 66 4.56 -16.64 3.77
CA PRO A 66 5.64 -17.48 3.29
C PRO A 66 5.41 -17.83 1.81
N ILE A 67 6.27 -17.31 0.94
CA ILE A 67 6.25 -17.62 -0.50
C ILE A 67 7.21 -18.78 -0.76
N HIS A 68 6.68 -19.90 -1.25
CA HIS A 68 7.51 -21.04 -1.63
C HIS A 68 8.25 -20.75 -2.94
N LYS A 69 9.52 -20.37 -2.83
CA LYS A 69 10.41 -20.19 -3.99
C LYS A 69 10.63 -21.54 -4.69
N LYS A 70 10.39 -21.62 -5.99
CA LYS A 70 10.60 -22.85 -6.78
C LYS A 70 12.10 -23.21 -6.78
N GLY A 71 12.45 -24.40 -6.25
CA GLY A 71 13.81 -24.93 -6.14
C GLY A 71 13.82 -26.27 -5.37
N LYS A 72 14.94 -27.01 -5.40
CA LYS A 72 15.08 -28.27 -4.65
C LYS A 72 14.99 -27.98 -3.14
N ARG A 73 14.14 -28.72 -2.43
CA ARG A 73 14.13 -28.75 -0.97
C ARG A 73 15.44 -29.36 -0.48
N ALA A 74 16.42 -28.55 -0.14
CA ALA A 74 17.59 -29.00 0.61
C ALA A 74 17.24 -29.11 2.10
N CYS A 75 16.31 -30.01 2.42
CA CYS A 75 16.12 -30.55 3.76
C CYS A 75 15.64 -31.99 3.56
N ARG A 76 16.61 -32.87 3.29
CA ARG A 76 16.44 -34.31 3.42
C ARG A 76 16.55 -34.59 4.93
N ARG A 77 15.51 -35.16 5.54
CA ARG A 77 15.63 -35.83 6.84
C ARG A 77 16.37 -37.14 6.65
#